data_AF-A0AAN9XYF8-F1
#
_entry.id   AF-A0AAN9XYF8-F1
#
_cell.length_a   1.000
_cell.length_b   1.000
_cell.length_c   1.000
_cell.angle_alpha   90.00
_cell.angle_beta   90.00
_cell.angle_gamma   90.00
#
_symmetry.space_group_name_H-M   'P 1'
#
loop_
_entity.id
_entity.type
_entity.pdbx_description
1 polymer ?
#
loop_
_entity_poly.entity_id
_entity_poly.type
_entity_poly.pdbx_seq_one_letter_code
_entity_poly.pdbx_strand_id
1 'polypeptide(L)'
;MSVESGSNVMKIKFTHRVAEMCSTVPDVDRGKTDARSILACVIEKTEDGFYRLGTREGIINSLYARSQFALSHKQFVQLDEVPITSATISLRSVASSQATGGLAMITIATVCRRNLVPRFHNGFILIVLMSFWIMCHILISTAFTKQSLRDAPVEENSTVTNAIIMSMVPLAYHKFLPAEKKNASIATTSVGVDAGKTESSQLDIKEIQRRIDQYNSLQTILNEDIFGPLQNDSLVIIIQVHNRLMYLRHTIISLAQAAGIENALLVFSHDYYDEEINKLVQKIDFCKVMQIFYPFSIQTHPNQFPGESPNDCPRDINIKEAIEKKCNNAYHPDLYGHYREAKFTQTKHHWWWKANRIFDQLDVTRNHNGLIIFFEEDHYVAPDFIHMLQLMDRARQSHCPNCRVLSLGTYLKTVDFARDTKKAEITQWISSKHNMGIAFNRSVWEELKSCSNTFCTYDDYNWDWSLMVVSTKCLSQELTAMVLRAPRVFHIGECGVHHKNSCKSTAALRRVQKLLAPAKGHLFPKQLTLTHTVSKKLVKKTKGNGGWADVRDHSLCLQMMKRKR
;
A
#
# COMPACT_ATOMS: atom_id res chain seq x y z
N MET A 1 11.74 52.98 -10.11
CA MET A 1 10.39 53.20 -9.56
C MET A 1 9.58 51.92 -9.76
N SER A 2 9.15 51.33 -8.64
CA SER A 2 7.80 50.78 -8.37
C SER A 2 6.85 50.30 -9.50
N VAL A 3 6.07 49.27 -9.13
CA VAL A 3 4.72 48.85 -9.61
C VAL A 3 4.66 47.62 -10.54
N GLU A 4 4.36 46.48 -9.90
CA GLU A 4 3.33 45.45 -10.18
C GLU A 4 3.01 45.07 -11.64
N SER A 5 3.21 43.81 -12.06
CA SER A 5 2.42 42.58 -11.78
C SER A 5 1.14 42.44 -12.65
N GLY A 6 1.13 41.41 -13.51
CA GLY A 6 0.05 41.16 -14.48
C GLY A 6 0.10 39.79 -15.17
N SER A 7 0.01 38.71 -14.39
CA SER A 7 -0.51 37.38 -14.78
C SER A 7 -0.18 36.82 -16.19
N ASN A 8 0.96 36.11 -16.32
CA ASN A 8 1.19 35.17 -17.42
C ASN A 8 0.47 33.84 -17.15
N VAL A 9 -0.51 33.46 -17.98
CA VAL A 9 -1.05 32.08 -18.02
C VAL A 9 -0.66 31.44 -19.35
N MET A 10 0.38 30.59 -19.32
CA MET A 10 0.69 29.70 -20.44
C MET A 10 -0.48 28.75 -20.70
N LYS A 11 -1.05 28.78 -21.90
CA LYS A 11 -1.99 27.74 -22.36
C LYS A 11 -1.24 26.44 -22.62
N ILE A 12 -1.08 25.62 -21.57
CA ILE A 12 -0.57 24.26 -21.69
C ILE A 12 -1.59 23.41 -22.45
N LYS A 13 -1.20 22.97 -23.64
CA LYS A 13 -2.04 22.20 -24.56
C LYS A 13 -2.17 20.75 -24.09
N PHE A 14 -3.17 20.45 -23.27
CA PHE A 14 -3.45 19.09 -22.81
C PHE A 14 -3.82 18.18 -23.99
N THR A 15 -2.92 17.27 -24.36
CA THR A 15 -3.18 16.15 -25.28
C THR A 15 -3.77 14.95 -24.55
N HIS A 16 -4.84 15.19 -23.80
CA HIS A 16 -5.79 14.16 -23.37
C HIS A 16 -7.20 14.70 -23.57
N ARG A 17 -8.10 13.84 -24.03
CA ARG A 17 -9.50 14.18 -24.34
C ARG A 17 -10.14 14.89 -23.15
N VAL A 18 -10.81 16.02 -23.39
CA VAL A 18 -11.75 16.60 -22.42
C VAL A 18 -12.81 15.53 -22.18
N ALA A 19 -12.83 14.97 -20.98
CA ALA A 19 -13.62 13.79 -20.65
C ALA A 19 -14.24 13.98 -19.27
N GLU A 20 -15.53 13.69 -19.17
CA GLU A 20 -16.35 14.13 -18.04
C GLU A 20 -16.40 13.17 -16.87
N MET A 21 -16.42 13.79 -15.71
CA MET A 21 -16.62 13.30 -14.35
C MET A 21 -18.07 12.95 -13.99
N CYS A 22 -18.45 11.68 -13.85
CA CYS A 22 -19.47 11.30 -12.86
C CYS A 22 -18.80 11.19 -11.48
N SER A 23 -18.98 12.17 -10.60
CA SER A 23 -18.49 12.12 -9.22
C SER A 23 -19.62 11.70 -8.28
N THR A 24 -19.39 10.67 -7.46
CA THR A 24 -20.39 10.17 -6.49
C THR A 24 -20.41 11.04 -5.25
N VAL A 25 -21.59 11.54 -4.86
CA VAL A 25 -21.74 12.38 -3.67
C VAL A 25 -21.71 11.49 -2.41
N PRO A 26 -20.78 11.70 -1.45
CA PRO A 26 -20.73 10.88 -0.23
C PRO A 26 -22.02 11.00 0.59
N ASP A 27 -22.50 9.89 1.16
CA ASP A 27 -23.75 9.86 1.94
C ASP A 27 -23.77 10.85 3.12
N VAL A 28 -22.59 11.16 3.69
CA VAL A 28 -22.41 12.15 4.78
C VAL A 28 -22.79 13.57 4.37
N ASP A 29 -22.69 13.89 3.08
CA ASP A 29 -22.99 15.22 2.51
C ASP A 29 -24.32 15.28 1.74
N ARG A 30 -25.06 14.18 1.68
CA ARG A 30 -26.27 14.03 0.85
C ARG A 30 -27.56 14.29 1.65
N GLY A 31 -28.34 15.27 1.25
CA GLY A 31 -29.73 15.45 1.67
C GLY A 31 -30.65 14.36 1.11
N LYS A 32 -31.87 14.20 1.67
CA LYS A 32 -32.82 13.17 1.23
C LYS A 32 -33.26 13.27 -0.25
N THR A 33 -33.03 14.41 -0.89
CA THR A 33 -33.48 14.75 -2.25
C THR A 33 -32.32 14.97 -3.25
N ASP A 34 -31.07 14.82 -2.83
CA ASP A 34 -29.90 15.14 -3.67
C ASP A 34 -29.54 14.00 -4.64
N ALA A 35 -29.02 14.37 -5.82
CA ALA A 35 -28.58 13.40 -6.83
C ALA A 35 -27.41 12.53 -6.32
N ARG A 36 -27.45 11.22 -6.60
CA ARG A 36 -26.39 10.27 -6.19
C ARG A 36 -25.05 10.50 -6.89
N SER A 37 -25.05 11.17 -8.02
CA SER A 37 -23.87 11.53 -8.80
C SER A 37 -24.06 12.90 -9.43
N ILE A 38 -22.98 13.65 -9.54
CA ILE A 38 -22.92 14.93 -10.26
C ILE A 38 -22.10 14.81 -11.53
N LEU A 39 -22.46 15.59 -12.55
CA LEU A 39 -21.70 15.77 -13.79
C LEU A 39 -20.77 16.98 -13.66
N ALA A 40 -19.48 16.78 -13.92
CA ALA A 40 -18.45 17.81 -13.86
C ALA A 40 -17.33 17.54 -14.88
N CYS A 41 -16.61 18.57 -15.31
CA CYS A 41 -15.38 18.43 -16.10
C CYS A 41 -14.12 18.69 -15.25
N VAL A 42 -12.97 18.17 -15.67
CA VAL A 42 -11.68 18.51 -15.05
C VAL A 42 -11.22 19.87 -15.54
N ILE A 43 -10.99 20.81 -14.62
CA ILE A 43 -10.38 22.11 -14.90
C ILE A 43 -8.86 21.95 -14.97
N GLU A 44 -8.28 21.41 -13.89
CA GLU A 44 -6.84 21.26 -13.73
C GLU A 44 -6.48 20.03 -12.89
N LYS A 45 -5.24 19.59 -13.03
CA LYS A 45 -4.61 18.64 -12.11
C LYS A 45 -3.53 19.38 -11.33
N THR A 46 -3.71 19.45 -10.02
CA THR A 46 -2.76 20.03 -9.06
C THR A 46 -1.45 19.25 -9.02
N GLU A 47 -0.36 19.90 -8.60
CA GLU A 47 0.97 19.28 -8.48
C GLU A 47 0.98 18.07 -7.51
N ASP A 48 0.16 18.13 -6.46
CA ASP A 48 -0.07 17.04 -5.50
C ASP A 48 -0.82 15.82 -6.10
N GLY A 49 -1.34 15.95 -7.33
CA GLY A 49 -1.96 14.87 -8.09
C GLY A 49 -3.48 14.77 -7.97
N PHE A 50 -4.12 15.70 -7.25
CA PHE A 50 -5.58 15.82 -7.18
C PHE A 50 -6.14 16.66 -8.33
N TYR A 51 -7.41 16.46 -8.65
CA TYR A 51 -8.13 17.09 -9.74
C TYR A 51 -9.11 18.13 -9.21
N ARG A 52 -9.11 19.32 -9.81
CA ARG A 52 -10.14 20.34 -9.58
C ARG A 52 -11.26 20.14 -10.59
N LEU A 53 -12.50 20.06 -10.11
CA LEU A 53 -13.68 19.82 -10.92
C LEU A 53 -14.53 21.09 -11.07
N GLY A 54 -15.07 21.31 -12.26
CA GLY A 54 -15.96 22.41 -12.59
C GLY A 54 -17.28 21.91 -13.16
N THR A 55 -18.35 22.65 -12.89
CA THR A 55 -19.68 22.44 -13.46
C THR A 55 -20.19 23.75 -14.06
N ARG A 56 -21.35 23.72 -14.73
CA ARG A 56 -21.99 24.93 -15.29
C ARG A 56 -22.36 25.96 -14.22
N GLU A 57 -22.48 25.52 -12.98
CA GLU A 57 -22.78 26.34 -11.80
C GLU A 57 -21.53 26.97 -11.15
N GLY A 58 -20.31 26.48 -11.46
CA GLY A 58 -19.06 27.00 -10.91
C GLY A 58 -18.01 25.95 -10.56
N ILE A 59 -16.99 26.36 -9.80
CA ILE A 59 -15.84 25.51 -9.43
C ILE A 59 -16.09 24.84 -8.08
N ILE A 60 -16.00 23.50 -8.02
CA ILE A 60 -16.21 22.76 -6.77
C ILE A 60 -15.05 23.07 -5.80
N ASN A 61 -15.39 23.41 -4.56
CA ASN A 61 -14.44 23.85 -3.53
C ASN A 61 -13.43 22.76 -3.08
N SER A 62 -13.74 21.49 -3.37
CA SER A 62 -12.97 20.32 -2.93
C SER A 62 -12.13 19.76 -4.08
N LEU A 63 -10.98 19.17 -3.73
CA LEU A 63 -10.09 18.50 -4.68
C LEU A 63 -10.31 16.97 -4.62
N TYR A 64 -10.30 16.32 -5.78
CA TYR A 64 -10.67 14.91 -5.91
C TYR A 64 -9.51 14.06 -6.44
N ALA A 65 -9.23 12.93 -5.81
CA ALA A 65 -8.33 11.92 -6.36
C ALA A 65 -8.99 11.21 -7.55
N ARG A 66 -8.17 10.66 -8.47
CA ARG A 66 -8.68 9.97 -9.68
C ARG A 66 -9.66 8.83 -9.38
N SER A 67 -9.59 8.22 -8.21
CA SER A 67 -10.48 7.14 -7.75
C SER A 67 -11.86 7.61 -7.28
N GLN A 68 -12.08 8.90 -7.04
CA GLN A 68 -13.33 9.44 -6.48
C GLN A 68 -14.39 9.76 -7.54
N PHE A 69 -14.11 9.52 -8.81
CA PHE A 69 -15.02 9.79 -9.92
C PHE A 69 -14.81 8.82 -11.10
N ALA A 70 -15.86 8.59 -11.88
CA ALA A 70 -15.88 7.69 -13.04
C ALA A 70 -15.98 8.48 -14.35
N LEU A 71 -15.11 8.16 -15.34
CA LEU A 71 -15.15 8.80 -16.64
C LEU A 71 -16.43 8.42 -17.40
N SER A 72 -17.18 9.42 -17.86
CA SER A 72 -18.29 9.28 -18.80
C SER A 72 -17.77 9.05 -20.23
N HIS A 73 -18.50 8.22 -20.99
CA HIS A 73 -18.27 8.03 -22.43
C HIS A 73 -19.00 9.06 -23.32
N LYS A 74 -19.78 9.96 -22.72
CA LYS A 74 -20.50 11.06 -23.38
C LYS A 74 -20.07 12.40 -22.79
N GLN A 75 -20.12 13.44 -23.62
CA GLN A 75 -19.76 14.82 -23.26
C GLN A 75 -21.04 15.67 -23.12
N PHE A 76 -21.24 16.24 -21.94
CA PHE A 76 -22.39 17.03 -21.47
C PHE A 76 -22.00 18.42 -20.90
N VAL A 77 -20.72 18.65 -20.56
CA VAL A 77 -20.17 19.89 -19.96
C VAL A 77 -18.78 20.18 -20.54
N GLN A 78 -18.66 21.26 -21.32
CA GLN A 78 -17.36 21.68 -21.88
C GLN A 78 -16.61 22.66 -20.98
N LEU A 79 -15.30 22.82 -21.21
CA LEU A 79 -14.41 23.62 -20.35
C LEU A 79 -14.73 25.13 -20.39
N ASP A 80 -15.28 25.59 -21.50
CA ASP A 80 -15.78 26.95 -21.77
C ASP A 80 -17.19 27.20 -21.20
N GLU A 81 -17.92 26.15 -20.82
CA GLU A 81 -19.21 26.26 -20.11
C GLU A 81 -19.05 26.43 -18.60
N VAL A 82 -17.84 26.30 -18.05
CA VAL A 82 -17.55 26.53 -16.62
C VAL A 82 -17.35 28.03 -16.37
N PRO A 83 -18.12 28.66 -15.46
CA PRO A 83 -17.93 30.07 -15.13
C PRO A 83 -16.51 30.35 -14.62
N ILE A 84 -15.81 31.30 -15.25
CA ILE A 84 -14.49 31.78 -14.81
C ILE A 84 -14.63 32.81 -13.68
N THR A 85 -15.52 32.54 -12.72
CA THR A 85 -15.70 33.32 -11.51
C THR A 85 -14.93 32.68 -10.35
N SER A 86 -14.29 33.50 -9.52
CA SER A 86 -13.51 33.04 -8.35
C SER A 86 -14.37 32.51 -7.20
N ALA A 87 -15.70 32.41 -7.38
CA ALA A 87 -16.62 31.83 -6.43
C ALA A 87 -16.54 30.29 -6.48
N THR A 88 -16.18 29.67 -5.34
CA THR A 88 -16.22 28.21 -5.20
C THR A 88 -17.55 27.76 -4.61
N ILE A 89 -18.08 26.64 -5.12
CA ILE A 89 -19.37 26.07 -4.70
C ILE A 89 -19.16 24.74 -3.96
N SER A 90 -20.04 24.43 -3.02
CA SER A 90 -19.99 23.18 -2.27
C SER A 90 -20.55 22.02 -3.10
N LEU A 91 -20.03 20.80 -2.87
CA LEU A 91 -20.51 19.59 -3.54
C LEU A 91 -22.02 19.38 -3.36
N ARG A 92 -22.55 19.69 -2.17
CA ARG A 92 -23.98 19.62 -1.86
C ARG A 92 -24.80 20.57 -2.72
N SER A 93 -24.36 21.82 -2.90
CA SER A 93 -25.07 22.80 -3.74
C SER A 93 -25.20 22.35 -5.19
N VAL A 94 -24.17 21.69 -5.73
CA VAL A 94 -24.19 21.10 -7.09
C VAL A 94 -25.12 19.88 -7.16
N ALA A 95 -25.10 19.03 -6.12
CA ALA A 95 -25.96 17.86 -6.06
C ALA A 95 -27.45 18.23 -6.00
N SER A 96 -27.80 19.31 -5.31
CA SER A 96 -29.17 19.84 -5.25
C SER A 96 -29.57 20.53 -6.57
N SER A 97 -28.71 21.33 -7.21
CA SER A 97 -29.03 21.99 -8.49
C SER A 97 -29.27 20.99 -9.61
N GLN A 98 -28.40 19.99 -9.74
CA GLN A 98 -28.51 18.95 -10.76
C GLN A 98 -29.67 17.98 -10.48
N ALA A 99 -30.09 17.78 -9.22
CA ALA A 99 -31.31 17.04 -8.89
C ALA A 99 -32.59 17.77 -9.38
N THR A 100 -32.66 19.10 -9.22
CA THR A 100 -33.82 19.89 -9.68
C THR A 100 -33.95 19.98 -11.20
N GLY A 101 -32.88 19.71 -11.97
CA GLY A 101 -32.91 19.68 -13.44
C GLY A 101 -33.70 18.51 -14.07
N GLY A 102 -34.12 17.52 -13.28
CA GLY A 102 -34.85 16.34 -13.76
C GLY A 102 -36.33 16.55 -14.14
N LEU A 103 -36.88 17.75 -13.95
CA LEU A 103 -38.30 18.08 -14.11
C LEU A 103 -38.55 19.16 -15.18
N ALA A 104 -37.93 19.01 -16.35
CA ALA A 104 -38.07 19.96 -17.47
C ALA A 104 -38.08 19.30 -18.86
N MET A 105 -38.82 18.19 -19.04
CA MET A 105 -39.08 17.57 -20.35
C MET A 105 -40.58 17.28 -20.57
N ILE A 106 -41.45 18.23 -20.19
CA ILE A 106 -42.83 18.31 -20.69
C ILE A 106 -43.12 19.75 -21.13
N THR A 107 -43.26 19.90 -22.45
CA THR A 107 -43.95 20.89 -23.27
C THR A 107 -44.62 22.10 -22.59
N ILE A 108 -44.28 23.34 -22.99
CA ILE A 108 -45.09 24.26 -23.84
C ILE A 108 -44.34 25.59 -24.10
N ALA A 109 -44.66 26.20 -25.26
CA ALA A 109 -44.24 27.50 -25.81
C ALA A 109 -43.94 28.64 -24.79
N THR A 110 -43.12 29.66 -25.11
CA THR A 110 -43.25 30.53 -26.30
C THR A 110 -42.01 31.44 -26.46
N VAL A 111 -41.65 31.86 -27.69
CA VAL A 111 -41.34 33.26 -28.11
C VAL A 111 -40.82 33.30 -29.56
N CYS A 112 -41.15 34.38 -30.28
CA CYS A 112 -41.05 34.53 -31.73
C CYS A 112 -39.63 34.69 -32.32
N ARG A 113 -39.52 34.34 -33.62
CA ARG A 113 -38.45 34.77 -34.55
C ARG A 113 -38.40 36.30 -34.73
N ARG A 114 -37.21 36.84 -35.04
CA ARG A 114 -36.92 37.49 -36.34
C ARG A 114 -35.41 37.66 -36.61
N ASN A 115 -35.06 37.75 -37.90
CA ASN A 115 -33.68 37.73 -38.45
C ASN A 115 -33.06 39.13 -38.58
N LEU A 116 -31.72 39.21 -38.76
CA LEU A 116 -31.06 40.10 -39.74
C LEU A 116 -29.57 39.75 -39.96
N VAL A 117 -29.04 39.99 -41.17
CA VAL A 117 -27.66 39.69 -41.66
C VAL A 117 -27.26 40.74 -42.71
N PRO A 118 -26.04 41.36 -42.65
CA PRO A 118 -25.04 41.30 -43.76
C PRO A 118 -23.56 41.15 -43.27
N ARG A 119 -22.60 40.49 -43.95
CA ARG A 119 -21.77 40.88 -45.14
C ARG A 119 -20.94 42.18 -44.93
N PHE A 120 -19.67 42.34 -45.37
CA PHE A 120 -18.70 41.53 -46.18
C PHE A 120 -17.28 42.19 -46.10
N HIS A 121 -16.13 41.47 -46.21
CA HIS A 121 -15.02 41.78 -47.17
C HIS A 121 -13.77 40.85 -47.18
N ASN A 122 -13.17 40.69 -48.38
CA ASN A 122 -12.04 39.81 -48.69
C ASN A 122 -10.70 40.57 -48.80
N GLY A 123 -9.84 40.49 -47.78
CA GLY A 123 -8.44 40.95 -47.87
C GLY A 123 -7.40 40.05 -47.18
N PHE A 124 -7.85 39.09 -46.37
CA PHE A 124 -6.99 38.40 -45.39
C PHE A 124 -6.34 37.11 -45.91
N ILE A 125 -6.83 36.55 -47.01
CA ILE A 125 -6.53 35.16 -47.43
C ILE A 125 -5.12 34.99 -48.01
N LEU A 126 -4.57 36.00 -48.69
CA LEU A 126 -3.26 35.90 -49.36
C LEU A 126 -2.06 35.98 -48.41
N ILE A 127 -2.19 36.68 -47.27
CA ILE A 127 -1.10 36.84 -46.28
C ILE A 127 -0.94 35.57 -45.41
N VAL A 128 -2.05 34.86 -45.16
CA VAL A 128 -2.07 33.61 -44.37
C VAL A 128 -1.36 32.46 -45.11
N LEU A 129 -1.42 32.42 -46.45
CA LEU A 129 -0.80 31.35 -47.24
C LEU A 129 0.74 31.47 -47.32
N MET A 130 1.26 32.69 -47.45
CA MET A 130 2.71 32.97 -47.44
C MET A 130 3.37 32.60 -46.09
N SER A 131 2.71 32.95 -44.98
CA SER A 131 3.21 32.63 -43.64
C SER A 131 3.15 31.13 -43.30
N PHE A 132 2.18 30.39 -43.86
CA PHE A 132 2.09 28.93 -43.69
C PHE A 132 3.23 28.18 -44.38
N TRP A 133 3.66 28.61 -45.57
CA TRP A 133 4.76 27.99 -46.31
C TRP A 133 6.10 28.14 -45.58
N ILE A 134 6.38 29.32 -45.02
CA ILE A 134 7.60 29.59 -44.24
C ILE A 134 7.61 28.77 -42.93
N MET A 135 6.48 28.62 -42.23
CA MET A 135 6.37 27.77 -41.05
C MET A 135 6.63 26.28 -41.35
N CYS A 136 6.13 25.76 -42.48
CA CYS A 136 6.39 24.37 -42.87
C CYS A 136 7.89 24.09 -43.10
N HIS A 137 8.63 25.02 -43.71
CA HIS A 137 10.08 24.85 -43.92
C HIS A 137 10.88 24.80 -42.62
N ILE A 138 10.49 25.59 -41.61
CA ILE A 138 11.16 25.61 -40.28
C ILE A 138 10.85 24.33 -39.48
N LEU A 139 9.64 23.78 -39.60
CA LEU A 139 9.23 22.55 -38.92
C LEU A 139 9.93 21.30 -39.49
N ILE A 140 10.22 21.25 -40.79
CA ILE A 140 10.94 20.12 -41.39
C ILE A 140 12.42 20.11 -40.94
N SER A 141 13.05 21.27 -40.81
CA SER A 141 14.47 21.38 -40.42
C SER A 141 14.75 21.02 -38.95
N THR A 142 13.74 21.12 -38.07
CA THR A 142 13.87 20.82 -36.63
C THR A 142 13.53 19.37 -36.26
N ALA A 143 13.09 18.55 -37.22
CA ALA A 143 12.69 17.15 -36.99
C ALA A 143 13.87 16.18 -36.79
N PHE A 144 15.12 16.58 -37.05
CA PHE A 144 16.27 15.67 -37.10
C PHE A 144 17.07 15.49 -35.78
N THR A 145 16.71 16.16 -34.69
CA THR A 145 17.46 16.06 -33.40
C THR A 145 16.57 16.02 -32.15
N LYS A 146 15.75 14.96 -32.01
CA LYS A 146 15.23 14.52 -30.68
C LYS A 146 14.64 13.10 -30.66
N GLN A 147 15.50 12.10 -30.83
CA GLN A 147 15.15 10.71 -30.51
C GLN A 147 15.17 10.52 -28.97
N SER A 148 14.01 10.65 -28.32
CA SER A 148 13.83 10.30 -26.90
C SER A 148 12.62 9.37 -26.78
N LEU A 149 12.85 8.18 -26.23
CA LEU A 149 11.89 7.08 -26.28
C LEU A 149 10.57 7.43 -25.58
N ARG A 150 9.45 7.09 -26.25
CA ARG A 150 8.13 6.98 -25.64
C ARG A 150 7.79 5.49 -25.55
N ASP A 151 7.68 4.98 -24.34
CA ASP A 151 7.20 3.61 -24.14
C ASP A 151 5.69 3.54 -24.44
N ALA A 152 5.31 2.64 -25.35
CA ALA A 152 3.93 2.29 -25.63
C ALA A 152 3.37 1.35 -24.54
N PRO A 153 2.05 1.26 -24.34
CA PRO A 153 1.47 0.27 -23.43
C PRO A 153 1.65 -1.13 -24.02
N VAL A 154 2.58 -1.89 -23.46
CA VAL A 154 2.81 -3.30 -23.80
C VAL A 154 1.91 -4.17 -22.92
N GLU A 155 1.07 -5.01 -23.53
CA GLU A 155 0.52 -6.17 -22.83
C GLU A 155 1.67 -7.13 -22.52
N GLU A 156 2.16 -7.10 -21.27
CA GLU A 156 3.32 -7.90 -20.85
C GLU A 156 2.99 -9.40 -20.87
N ASN A 157 3.43 -10.06 -21.95
CA ASN A 157 3.35 -11.50 -22.08
C ASN A 157 4.25 -12.16 -21.02
N SER A 158 3.67 -13.05 -20.19
CA SER A 158 4.29 -13.53 -18.94
C SER A 158 5.68 -14.16 -19.08
N THR A 159 6.00 -14.72 -20.25
CA THR A 159 7.33 -15.25 -20.59
C THR A 159 8.38 -14.15 -20.69
N VAL A 160 8.04 -12.99 -21.27
CA VAL A 160 8.93 -11.83 -21.38
C VAL A 160 9.20 -11.25 -20.00
N THR A 161 8.17 -11.16 -19.14
CA THR A 161 8.32 -10.68 -17.76
C THR A 161 9.27 -11.57 -16.95
N ASN A 162 9.18 -12.90 -17.10
CA ASN A 162 10.07 -13.85 -16.42
C ASN A 162 11.53 -13.74 -16.90
N ALA A 163 11.77 -13.65 -18.22
CA ALA A 163 13.12 -13.47 -18.75
C ALA A 163 13.78 -12.16 -18.28
N ILE A 164 12.99 -11.08 -18.21
CA ILE A 164 13.44 -9.80 -17.66
C ILE A 164 13.80 -9.95 -16.17
N ILE A 165 12.94 -10.58 -15.35
CA ILE A 165 13.25 -10.85 -13.94
C ILE A 165 14.54 -11.66 -13.78
N MET A 166 14.72 -12.73 -14.56
CA MET A 166 15.93 -13.58 -14.52
C MET A 166 17.20 -12.75 -14.79
N SER A 167 17.19 -11.87 -15.81
CA SER A 167 18.33 -10.99 -16.11
C SER A 167 18.64 -9.94 -15.03
N MET A 168 17.65 -9.58 -14.20
CA MET A 168 17.78 -8.59 -13.12
C MET A 168 18.29 -9.18 -11.80
N VAL A 169 18.33 -10.50 -11.67
CA VAL A 169 18.69 -11.21 -10.43
C VAL A 169 20.02 -11.94 -10.62
N PRO A 170 20.98 -11.85 -9.67
CA PRO A 170 22.22 -12.62 -9.73
C PRO A 170 21.97 -14.13 -9.84
N LEU A 171 22.76 -14.83 -10.66
CA LEU A 171 22.56 -16.24 -11.02
C LEU A 171 22.41 -17.17 -9.79
N ALA A 172 23.18 -16.92 -8.72
CA ALA A 172 23.12 -17.66 -7.46
C ALA A 172 21.72 -17.67 -6.79
N TYR A 173 20.88 -16.69 -7.12
CA TYR A 173 19.53 -16.51 -6.55
C TYR A 173 18.41 -16.92 -7.51
N HIS A 174 18.72 -17.42 -8.71
CA HIS A 174 17.71 -17.92 -9.67
C HIS A 174 16.91 -19.11 -9.12
N LYS A 175 17.45 -19.87 -8.16
CA LYS A 175 16.73 -20.92 -7.42
C LYS A 175 15.48 -20.42 -6.66
N PHE A 176 15.41 -19.11 -6.38
CA PHE A 176 14.26 -18.44 -5.77
C PHE A 176 13.30 -17.83 -6.80
N LEU A 177 13.55 -17.95 -8.10
CA LEU A 177 12.63 -17.50 -9.15
C LEU A 177 11.70 -18.64 -9.63
N PRO A 178 10.61 -18.34 -10.33
CA PRO A 178 9.78 -19.36 -10.97
C PRO A 178 10.60 -20.15 -11.99
N ALA A 179 10.47 -21.48 -12.00
CA ALA A 179 11.11 -22.30 -13.02
C ALA A 179 10.52 -22.00 -14.40
N GLU A 180 11.35 -21.87 -15.43
CA GLU A 180 10.87 -21.81 -16.80
C GLU A 180 10.20 -23.13 -17.16
N LYS A 181 8.91 -23.08 -17.54
CA LYS A 181 8.25 -24.19 -18.21
C LYS A 181 8.90 -24.33 -19.59
N LYS A 182 9.89 -25.23 -19.71
CA LYS A 182 10.41 -25.62 -21.03
C LYS A 182 9.24 -26.10 -21.88
N ASN A 183 9.02 -25.43 -23.01
CA ASN A 183 8.03 -25.87 -23.98
C ASN A 183 8.42 -27.29 -24.43
N ALA A 184 7.59 -28.28 -24.10
CA ALA A 184 7.73 -29.62 -24.65
C ALA A 184 7.49 -29.53 -26.16
N SER A 185 8.57 -29.65 -26.93
CA SER A 185 8.51 -29.69 -28.38
C SER A 185 7.67 -30.87 -28.85
N ILE A 186 6.76 -30.62 -29.79
CA ILE A 186 5.87 -31.60 -30.38
C ILE A 186 6.69 -32.78 -30.94
N ALA A 187 6.47 -33.96 -30.39
CA ALA A 187 6.86 -35.23 -30.99
C ALA A 187 5.63 -36.14 -30.98
N THR A 188 5.03 -36.31 -32.16
CA THR A 188 3.81 -37.10 -32.34
C THR A 188 4.15 -38.58 -32.28
N THR A 189 3.71 -39.30 -31.24
CA THR A 189 3.57 -40.76 -31.31
C THR A 189 2.48 -41.24 -30.37
N SER A 190 1.44 -41.82 -30.94
CA SER A 190 0.25 -42.29 -30.23
C SER A 190 0.44 -43.71 -29.68
N VAL A 191 0.55 -43.84 -28.36
CA VAL A 191 0.11 -45.05 -27.63
C VAL A 191 -0.58 -44.58 -26.35
N GLY A 192 -1.84 -44.98 -26.17
CA GLY A 192 -2.63 -44.57 -25.00
C GLY A 192 -2.18 -45.30 -23.74
N VAL A 193 -1.77 -44.53 -22.72
CA VAL A 193 -1.74 -44.96 -21.33
C VAL A 193 -2.45 -43.88 -20.53
N ASP A 194 -3.34 -44.30 -19.62
CA ASP A 194 -4.29 -43.42 -18.94
C ASP A 194 -3.55 -42.39 -18.07
N ALA A 195 -3.56 -41.14 -18.52
CA ALA A 195 -2.88 -40.04 -17.87
C ALA A 195 -3.72 -39.54 -16.69
N GLY A 196 -3.56 -40.23 -15.55
CA GLY A 196 -4.17 -39.82 -14.29
C GLY A 196 -3.93 -38.34 -14.02
N LYS A 197 -5.02 -37.56 -14.02
CA LYS A 197 -4.98 -36.13 -13.70
C LYS A 197 -4.27 -35.96 -12.36
N THR A 198 -3.15 -35.24 -12.38
CA THR A 198 -2.50 -34.80 -11.13
C THR A 198 -3.34 -33.69 -10.52
N GLU A 199 -4.46 -34.05 -9.91
CA GLU A 199 -5.18 -33.16 -9.02
C GLU A 199 -4.20 -32.75 -7.92
N SER A 200 -3.95 -31.44 -7.82
CA SER A 200 -3.26 -30.87 -6.68
C SER A 200 -4.15 -31.11 -5.45
N SER A 201 -3.90 -32.21 -4.74
CA SER A 201 -4.68 -32.61 -3.57
C SER A 201 -4.66 -31.49 -2.54
N GLN A 202 -5.75 -30.73 -2.48
CA GLN A 202 -5.92 -29.64 -1.54
C GLN A 202 -5.93 -30.26 -0.14
N LEU A 203 -4.95 -29.89 0.70
CA LEU A 203 -4.78 -30.50 2.02
C LEU A 203 -6.04 -30.26 2.87
N ASP A 204 -6.49 -31.30 3.58
CA ASP A 204 -7.58 -31.17 4.55
C ASP A 204 -7.20 -30.18 5.66
N ILE A 205 -8.20 -29.46 6.17
CA ILE A 205 -8.02 -28.43 7.20
C ILE A 205 -7.41 -29.03 8.47
N LYS A 206 -7.78 -30.28 8.84
CA LYS A 206 -7.19 -30.96 10.00
C LYS A 206 -5.70 -31.27 9.79
N GLU A 207 -5.30 -31.63 8.57
CA GLU A 207 -3.90 -31.86 8.24
C GLU A 207 -3.10 -30.55 8.22
N ILE A 208 -3.70 -29.45 7.73
CA ILE A 208 -3.12 -28.10 7.84
C ILE A 208 -2.93 -27.72 9.32
N GLN A 209 -3.96 -27.87 10.16
CA GLN A 209 -3.89 -27.60 11.60
C GLN A 209 -2.80 -28.45 12.27
N ARG A 210 -2.75 -29.76 12.00
CA ARG A 210 -1.72 -30.67 12.52
C ARG A 210 -0.30 -30.24 12.12
N ARG A 211 -0.09 -29.78 10.88
CA ARG A 211 1.20 -29.25 10.43
C ARG A 211 1.55 -27.93 11.12
N ILE A 212 0.59 -27.02 11.26
CA ILE A 212 0.75 -25.74 11.99
C ILE A 212 1.19 -25.99 13.44
N ASP A 213 0.52 -26.91 14.15
CA ASP A 213 0.87 -27.29 15.51
C ASP A 213 2.26 -27.93 15.57
N GLN A 214 2.60 -28.80 14.61
CA GLN A 214 3.92 -29.42 14.51
C GLN A 214 5.04 -28.39 14.31
N TYR A 215 4.92 -27.47 13.34
CA TYR A 215 5.91 -26.40 13.11
C TYR A 215 6.05 -25.49 14.34
N ASN A 216 4.93 -25.02 14.90
CA ASN A 216 4.92 -24.13 16.05
C ASN A 216 5.51 -24.76 17.32
N SER A 217 5.33 -26.07 17.50
CA SER A 217 5.84 -26.80 18.67
C SER A 217 7.32 -27.14 18.53
N LEU A 218 7.75 -27.61 17.35
CA LEU A 218 9.14 -27.99 17.11
C LEU A 218 10.10 -26.80 17.04
N GLN A 219 9.64 -25.63 16.58
CA GLN A 219 10.44 -24.41 16.46
C GLN A 219 11.78 -24.64 15.71
N THR A 220 11.77 -25.49 14.68
CA THR A 220 12.98 -25.86 13.94
C THR A 220 13.64 -24.65 13.32
N ILE A 221 14.94 -24.48 13.60
CA ILE A 221 15.80 -23.49 12.94
C ILE A 221 16.58 -24.22 11.85
N LEU A 222 16.39 -23.80 10.60
CA LEU A 222 17.15 -24.27 9.46
C LEU A 222 18.50 -23.55 9.42
N ASN A 223 19.54 -24.28 9.00
CA ASN A 223 20.93 -23.81 8.82
C ASN A 223 21.64 -23.35 10.11
N GLU A 224 21.16 -23.69 11.31
CA GLU A 224 21.85 -23.36 12.57
C GLU A 224 23.20 -24.10 12.70
N ASP A 225 23.30 -25.29 12.11
CA ASP A 225 24.52 -26.08 11.96
C ASP A 225 25.58 -25.39 11.08
N ILE A 226 25.15 -24.59 10.11
CA ILE A 226 26.03 -23.86 9.18
C ILE A 226 26.42 -22.49 9.74
N PHE A 227 25.45 -21.75 10.28
CA PHE A 227 25.64 -20.34 10.71
C PHE A 227 25.82 -20.17 12.22
N GLY A 228 25.88 -21.25 12.99
CA GLY A 228 25.97 -21.25 14.45
C GLY A 228 24.71 -20.71 15.15
N PRO A 229 24.62 -20.83 16.48
CA PRO A 229 23.46 -20.40 17.25
C PRO A 229 23.22 -18.89 17.22
N LEU A 230 21.98 -18.47 17.46
CA LEU A 230 21.60 -17.06 17.57
C LEU A 230 22.32 -16.39 18.75
N GLN A 231 22.95 -15.22 18.52
CA GLN A 231 23.54 -14.42 19.58
C GLN A 231 22.50 -13.49 20.21
N ASN A 232 22.73 -13.09 21.47
CA ASN A 232 21.76 -12.27 22.23
C ASN A 232 21.49 -10.88 21.62
N ASP A 233 22.38 -10.39 20.76
CA ASP A 233 22.33 -9.12 20.03
C ASP A 233 22.20 -9.28 18.49
N SER A 234 22.21 -10.51 17.96
CA SER A 234 21.97 -10.80 16.53
C SER A 234 20.65 -10.21 16.03
N LEU A 235 20.63 -9.62 14.84
CA LEU A 235 19.39 -9.10 14.26
C LEU A 235 18.36 -10.23 14.03
N VAL A 236 17.16 -10.08 14.57
CA VAL A 236 16.00 -10.93 14.23
C VAL A 236 15.10 -10.18 13.25
N ILE A 237 14.78 -10.82 12.12
CA ILE A 237 13.97 -10.24 11.05
C ILE A 237 12.69 -11.04 10.94
N ILE A 238 11.54 -10.39 11.13
CA ILE A 238 10.22 -11.02 11.03
C ILE A 238 9.60 -10.64 9.70
N ILE A 239 9.17 -11.62 8.90
CA ILE A 239 8.43 -11.40 7.66
C ILE A 239 6.99 -11.88 7.87
N GLN A 240 6.01 -10.99 7.79
CA GLN A 240 4.60 -11.35 7.74
C GLN A 240 4.25 -11.84 6.32
N VAL A 241 3.85 -13.10 6.21
CA VAL A 241 3.52 -13.81 4.97
C VAL A 241 2.04 -14.16 4.94
N HIS A 242 1.40 -13.90 3.79
CA HIS A 242 0.05 -14.32 3.49
C HIS A 242 0.12 -15.34 2.34
N ASN A 243 -0.11 -14.89 1.10
CA ASN A 243 -0.14 -15.78 -0.08
C ASN A 243 0.49 -15.17 -1.35
N ARG A 244 1.23 -14.06 -1.26
CA ARG A 244 1.77 -13.36 -2.44
C ARG A 244 3.17 -13.87 -2.80
N LEU A 245 3.25 -15.15 -3.17
CA LEU A 245 4.49 -15.89 -3.49
C LEU A 245 5.48 -15.10 -4.37
N MET A 246 5.00 -14.35 -5.37
CA MET A 246 5.89 -13.60 -6.28
C MET A 246 6.59 -12.41 -5.59
N TYR A 247 5.91 -11.71 -4.69
CA TYR A 247 6.56 -10.66 -3.89
C TYR A 247 7.54 -11.28 -2.89
N LEU A 248 7.14 -12.37 -2.22
CA LEU A 248 7.99 -13.06 -1.25
C LEU A 248 9.33 -13.51 -1.86
N ARG A 249 9.32 -13.98 -3.12
CA ARG A 249 10.54 -14.28 -3.88
C ARG A 249 11.46 -13.06 -3.99
N HIS A 250 10.93 -11.90 -4.34
CA HIS A 250 11.70 -10.67 -4.43
C HIS A 250 12.20 -10.17 -3.06
N THR A 251 11.40 -10.31 -1.99
CA THR A 251 11.84 -10.06 -0.62
C THR A 251 13.03 -10.92 -0.25
N ILE A 252 12.93 -12.25 -0.41
CA ILE A 252 14.02 -13.21 -0.14
C ILE A 252 15.27 -12.88 -0.96
N ILE A 253 15.12 -12.60 -2.26
CA ILE A 253 16.24 -12.23 -3.15
C ILE A 253 16.90 -10.92 -2.71
N SER A 254 16.14 -9.95 -2.18
CA SER A 254 16.71 -8.70 -1.65
C SER A 254 17.45 -8.90 -0.32
N LEU A 255 16.91 -9.76 0.56
CA LEU A 255 17.57 -10.15 1.81
C LEU A 255 18.89 -10.90 1.56
N ALA A 256 18.91 -11.82 0.60
CA ALA A 256 20.10 -12.57 0.20
C ALA A 256 21.26 -11.68 -0.32
N GLN A 257 20.96 -10.44 -0.73
CA GLN A 257 21.93 -9.47 -1.22
C GLN A 257 22.38 -8.46 -0.15
N ALA A 258 21.85 -8.55 1.08
CA ALA A 258 22.21 -7.64 2.16
C ALA A 258 23.48 -8.12 2.89
N ALA A 259 24.42 -7.20 3.12
CA ALA A 259 25.64 -7.54 3.84
C ALA A 259 25.36 -7.74 5.33
N GLY A 260 25.88 -8.82 5.91
CA GLY A 260 25.68 -9.18 7.32
C GLY A 260 24.44 -10.06 7.58
N ILE A 261 23.70 -10.47 6.54
CA ILE A 261 22.47 -11.27 6.65
C ILE A 261 22.73 -12.67 7.25
N GLU A 262 23.92 -13.21 7.03
CA GLU A 262 24.38 -14.52 7.53
C GLU A 262 24.36 -14.64 9.06
N ASN A 263 24.47 -13.50 9.76
CA ASN A 263 24.45 -13.42 11.23
C ASN A 263 23.04 -13.22 11.81
N ALA A 264 22.02 -13.04 10.96
CA ALA A 264 20.64 -12.81 11.36
C ALA A 264 19.83 -14.12 11.47
N LEU A 265 18.67 -14.04 12.12
CA LEU A 265 17.61 -15.03 12.04
C LEU A 265 16.42 -14.46 11.28
N LEU A 266 16.02 -15.11 10.20
CA LEU A 266 14.75 -14.82 9.51
C LEU A 266 13.63 -15.66 10.12
N VAL A 267 12.56 -15.02 10.58
CA VAL A 267 11.34 -15.67 11.05
C VAL A 267 10.21 -15.35 10.07
N PHE A 268 9.81 -16.33 9.27
CA PHE A 268 8.64 -16.20 8.40
C PHE A 268 7.39 -16.59 9.18
N SER A 269 6.48 -15.63 9.31
CA SER A 269 5.23 -15.75 10.06
C SER A 269 4.07 -15.83 9.09
N HIS A 270 3.43 -16.99 9.00
CA HIS A 270 2.41 -17.30 7.99
C HIS A 270 1.00 -17.28 8.60
N ASP A 271 0.03 -16.60 7.98
CA ASP A 271 -1.41 -16.79 8.28
C ASP A 271 -2.17 -17.56 7.20
N TYR A 272 -1.46 -18.08 6.21
CA TYR A 272 -1.99 -18.98 5.20
C TYR A 272 -0.95 -20.09 4.96
N TYR A 273 -1.36 -21.34 5.14
CA TYR A 273 -0.53 -22.51 4.90
C TYR A 273 -0.52 -22.82 3.41
N ASP A 274 0.64 -22.70 2.78
CA ASP A 274 0.84 -22.96 1.35
C ASP A 274 2.15 -23.74 1.14
N GLU A 275 2.04 -24.88 0.46
CA GLU A 275 3.17 -25.79 0.24
C GLU A 275 4.26 -25.23 -0.67
N GLU A 276 3.93 -24.35 -1.63
CA GLU A 276 4.93 -23.71 -2.50
C GLU A 276 5.68 -22.61 -1.76
N ILE A 277 4.98 -21.83 -0.94
CA ILE A 277 5.57 -20.82 -0.04
C ILE A 277 6.49 -21.49 0.99
N ASN A 278 6.04 -22.57 1.63
CA ASN A 278 6.86 -23.33 2.59
C ASN A 278 8.14 -23.87 1.92
N LYS A 279 8.01 -24.51 0.75
CA LYS A 279 9.16 -25.01 -0.02
C LYS A 279 10.07 -23.91 -0.58
N LEU A 280 9.57 -22.67 -0.73
CA LEU A 280 10.41 -21.52 -1.08
C LEU A 280 11.27 -21.08 0.11
N VAL A 281 10.66 -20.96 1.30
CA VAL A 281 11.36 -20.55 2.54
C VAL A 281 12.40 -21.60 2.94
N GLN A 282 12.08 -22.89 2.82
CA GLN A 282 13.00 -24.00 3.11
C GLN A 282 14.23 -24.08 2.18
N LYS A 283 14.24 -23.36 1.04
CA LYS A 283 15.40 -23.28 0.12
C LYS A 283 16.39 -22.17 0.48
N ILE A 284 16.12 -21.39 1.53
CA ILE A 284 17.03 -20.34 1.99
C ILE A 284 18.23 -21.01 2.68
N ASP A 285 19.43 -20.69 2.20
CA ASP A 285 20.71 -21.28 2.59
C ASP A 285 21.78 -20.23 2.93
N PHE A 286 21.39 -18.94 3.03
CA PHE A 286 22.30 -17.81 3.26
C PHE A 286 22.24 -17.24 4.70
N CYS A 287 21.39 -17.78 5.56
CA CYS A 287 21.25 -17.40 6.97
C CYS A 287 20.42 -18.44 7.76
N LYS A 288 20.23 -18.23 9.07
CA LYS A 288 19.29 -19.01 9.90
C LYS A 288 17.85 -18.68 9.55
N VAL A 289 16.99 -19.70 9.47
CA VAL A 289 15.56 -19.53 9.13
C VAL A 289 14.64 -20.32 10.06
N MET A 290 13.56 -19.70 10.52
CA MET A 290 12.45 -20.34 11.22
C MET A 290 11.13 -20.02 10.50
N GLN A 291 10.20 -20.97 10.49
CA GLN A 291 8.81 -20.76 10.11
C GLN A 291 7.88 -20.89 11.32
N ILE A 292 6.98 -19.93 11.50
CA ILE A 292 5.90 -19.97 12.50
C ILE A 292 4.56 -19.72 11.80
N PHE A 293 3.48 -20.30 12.31
CA PHE A 293 2.18 -20.26 11.67
C PHE A 293 1.10 -19.75 12.62
N TYR A 294 0.38 -18.70 12.24
CA TYR A 294 -0.73 -18.16 13.01
C TYR A 294 -1.87 -19.18 13.08
N PRO A 295 -2.21 -19.72 14.27
CA PRO A 295 -3.06 -20.91 14.37
C PRO A 295 -4.56 -20.62 14.26
N PHE A 296 -4.97 -19.35 14.21
CA PHE A 296 -6.39 -18.96 14.12
C PHE A 296 -6.68 -18.20 12.81
N SER A 297 -6.15 -18.68 11.69
CA SER A 297 -6.39 -18.10 10.38
C SER A 297 -7.77 -18.40 9.82
N ILE A 298 -8.25 -17.57 8.89
CA ILE A 298 -9.50 -17.79 8.15
C ILE A 298 -9.45 -19.10 7.32
N GLN A 299 -8.25 -19.51 6.88
CA GLN A 299 -8.04 -20.77 6.16
C GLN A 299 -8.33 -22.00 7.04
N THR A 300 -7.96 -21.93 8.32
CA THR A 300 -8.16 -23.03 9.29
C THR A 300 -9.52 -22.98 9.99
N HIS A 301 -10.25 -21.87 9.87
CA HIS A 301 -11.52 -21.61 10.53
C HIS A 301 -12.61 -21.13 9.54
N PRO A 302 -12.79 -21.71 8.34
CA PRO A 302 -13.56 -21.07 7.27
C PRO A 302 -15.05 -20.86 7.56
N ASN A 303 -15.63 -21.65 8.48
CA ASN A 303 -17.05 -21.63 8.85
C ASN A 303 -17.28 -21.32 10.34
N GLN A 304 -16.29 -20.79 11.05
CA GLN A 304 -16.38 -20.47 12.47
C GLN A 304 -15.48 -19.29 12.84
N PHE A 305 -15.74 -18.60 13.95
CA PHE A 305 -14.84 -17.55 14.42
C PHE A 305 -13.42 -18.14 14.69
N PRO A 306 -12.32 -17.46 14.29
CA PRO A 306 -12.24 -16.10 13.71
C PRO A 306 -12.30 -16.02 12.17
N GLY A 307 -12.58 -17.10 11.43
CA GLY A 307 -13.04 -16.97 10.04
C GLY A 307 -14.46 -16.42 9.96
N GLU A 308 -15.15 -16.69 8.85
CA GLU A 308 -16.54 -16.26 8.66
C GLU A 308 -17.46 -17.33 9.27
N SER A 309 -18.29 -16.96 10.24
CA SER A 309 -19.28 -17.89 10.80
C SER A 309 -20.64 -17.72 10.10
N PRO A 310 -21.38 -18.80 9.77
CA PRO A 310 -22.66 -18.72 9.08
C PRO A 310 -23.74 -17.85 9.75
N ASN A 311 -23.64 -17.63 11.08
CA ASN A 311 -24.57 -16.78 11.84
C ASN A 311 -23.98 -15.42 12.22
N ASP A 312 -22.87 -15.00 11.62
CA ASP A 312 -22.38 -13.62 11.78
C ASP A 312 -23.30 -12.65 11.01
N CYS A 313 -23.43 -11.43 11.51
CA CYS A 313 -24.24 -10.40 10.89
C CYS A 313 -23.62 -9.97 9.56
N PRO A 314 -24.41 -9.87 8.46
CA PRO A 314 -23.92 -9.29 7.21
C PRO A 314 -23.39 -7.88 7.44
N ARG A 315 -22.25 -7.54 6.84
CA ARG A 315 -21.52 -6.28 7.03
C ARG A 315 -22.41 -5.04 7.17
N ASP A 316 -23.36 -4.88 6.26
CA ASP A 316 -24.14 -3.65 6.06
C ASP A 316 -25.61 -3.75 6.52
N ILE A 317 -25.98 -4.80 7.27
CA ILE A 317 -27.35 -4.97 7.79
C ILE A 317 -27.67 -3.88 8.83
N ASN A 318 -28.94 -3.44 8.93
CA ASN A 318 -29.30 -2.48 9.98
C ASN A 318 -29.20 -3.12 11.38
N ILE A 319 -28.85 -2.34 12.41
CA ILE A 319 -28.79 -2.84 13.80
C ILE A 319 -30.12 -3.44 14.30
N LYS A 320 -31.27 -2.89 13.88
CA LYS A 320 -32.58 -3.45 14.27
C LYS A 320 -32.80 -4.83 13.64
N GLU A 321 -32.56 -4.92 12.33
CA GLU A 321 -32.65 -6.17 11.56
C GLU A 321 -31.65 -7.22 12.05
N ALA A 322 -30.44 -6.81 12.48
CA ALA A 322 -29.43 -7.69 13.07
C ALA A 322 -29.92 -8.33 14.38
N ILE A 323 -30.53 -7.52 15.25
CA ILE A 323 -31.09 -7.94 16.54
C ILE A 323 -32.30 -8.85 16.32
N GLU A 324 -33.19 -8.52 15.37
CA GLU A 324 -34.33 -9.34 14.98
C GLU A 324 -33.89 -10.69 14.39
N LYS A 325 -32.85 -10.69 13.54
CA LYS A 325 -32.22 -11.89 12.97
C LYS A 325 -31.44 -12.72 14.00
N LYS A 326 -31.09 -12.14 15.16
CA LYS A 326 -30.29 -12.77 16.23
C LYS A 326 -28.94 -13.32 15.74
N CYS A 327 -28.29 -12.59 14.84
CA CYS A 327 -26.94 -12.92 14.40
C CYS A 327 -25.91 -12.64 15.53
N ASN A 328 -24.82 -13.41 15.54
CA ASN A 328 -23.91 -13.58 16.69
C ASN A 328 -23.38 -12.27 17.29
N ASN A 329 -23.15 -11.26 16.45
CA ASN A 329 -22.51 -10.00 16.79
C ASN A 329 -23.45 -8.78 16.62
N ALA A 330 -24.77 -8.99 16.63
CA ALA A 330 -25.79 -7.95 16.38
C ALA A 330 -25.71 -6.71 17.29
N TYR A 331 -25.16 -6.86 18.51
CA TYR A 331 -24.99 -5.76 19.46
C TYR A 331 -23.63 -5.06 19.37
N HIS A 332 -22.77 -5.47 18.43
CA HIS A 332 -21.38 -5.03 18.31
C HIS A 332 -20.97 -4.57 16.90
N PRO A 333 -21.72 -3.64 16.25
CA PRO A 333 -21.25 -2.95 15.06
C PRO A 333 -20.11 -1.97 15.38
N ASP A 334 -19.34 -1.59 14.35
CA ASP A 334 -18.24 -0.63 14.43
C ASP A 334 -18.68 0.84 14.58
N LEU A 335 -17.70 1.74 14.73
CA LEU A 335 -17.85 3.20 14.78
C LEU A 335 -18.66 3.81 13.62
N TYR A 336 -18.89 3.04 12.55
CA TYR A 336 -19.61 3.43 11.34
C TYR A 336 -20.90 2.60 11.12
N GLY A 337 -21.25 1.71 12.04
CA GLY A 337 -22.46 0.88 11.99
C GLY A 337 -22.30 -0.46 11.25
N HIS A 338 -21.08 -0.86 10.89
CA HIS A 338 -20.83 -2.09 10.12
C HIS A 338 -20.42 -3.27 11.01
N TYR A 339 -20.73 -4.48 10.55
CA TYR A 339 -20.29 -5.72 11.21
C TYR A 339 -18.96 -6.25 10.64
N ARG A 340 -18.34 -7.10 11.44
CA ARG A 340 -17.07 -7.78 11.20
C ARG A 340 -16.98 -8.48 9.84
N GLU A 341 -15.85 -8.31 9.15
CA GLU A 341 -15.42 -9.15 8.03
C GLU A 341 -14.08 -9.82 8.37
N ALA A 342 -14.03 -11.16 8.38
CA ALA A 342 -12.87 -11.93 8.87
C ALA A 342 -11.55 -11.62 8.13
N LYS A 343 -11.64 -11.37 6.81
CA LYS A 343 -10.50 -11.03 5.96
C LYS A 343 -9.79 -9.72 6.34
N PHE A 344 -10.49 -8.78 6.98
CA PHE A 344 -9.92 -7.50 7.42
C PHE A 344 -9.35 -7.58 8.84
N THR A 345 -9.90 -8.45 9.70
CA THR A 345 -9.42 -8.61 11.07
C THR A 345 -8.20 -9.52 11.19
N GLN A 346 -8.01 -10.49 10.28
CA GLN A 346 -6.84 -11.40 10.31
C GLN A 346 -5.50 -10.66 10.40
N THR A 347 -5.30 -9.57 9.65
CA THR A 347 -4.01 -8.86 9.59
C THR A 347 -3.57 -8.31 10.95
N LYS A 348 -4.48 -7.71 11.73
CA LYS A 348 -4.17 -7.17 13.07
C LYS A 348 -4.00 -8.26 14.11
N HIS A 349 -4.81 -9.32 14.03
CA HIS A 349 -4.62 -10.54 14.84
C HIS A 349 -3.25 -11.17 14.63
N HIS A 350 -2.89 -11.45 13.38
CA HIS A 350 -1.60 -12.04 13.01
C HIS A 350 -0.44 -11.13 13.43
N TRP A 351 -0.57 -9.81 13.25
CA TRP A 351 0.49 -8.88 13.64
C TRP A 351 0.76 -8.92 15.15
N TRP A 352 -0.30 -8.90 15.96
CA TRP A 352 -0.20 -8.92 17.43
C TRP A 352 0.27 -10.28 17.95
N TRP A 353 -0.26 -11.38 17.39
CA TRP A 353 0.16 -12.74 17.70
C TRP A 353 1.66 -12.94 17.43
N LYS A 354 2.16 -12.58 16.24
CA LYS A 354 3.54 -12.91 15.86
C LYS A 354 4.56 -12.13 16.69
N ALA A 355 4.26 -10.88 17.03
CA ALA A 355 5.11 -10.08 17.90
C ALA A 355 5.25 -10.75 19.28
N ASN A 356 4.13 -11.13 19.90
CA ASN A 356 4.12 -11.84 21.17
C ASN A 356 4.73 -13.25 21.10
N ARG A 357 4.50 -14.02 20.03
CA ARG A 357 5.15 -15.32 19.81
C ARG A 357 6.67 -15.16 19.85
N ILE A 358 7.20 -14.18 19.11
CA ILE A 358 8.64 -14.00 18.90
C ILE A 358 9.33 -13.32 20.09
N PHE A 359 8.69 -12.36 20.76
CA PHE A 359 9.28 -11.82 21.99
C PHE A 359 9.14 -12.78 23.17
N ASP A 360 8.00 -13.43 23.40
CA ASP A 360 7.68 -14.00 24.71
C ASP A 360 7.50 -15.52 24.76
N GLN A 361 7.50 -16.20 23.61
CA GLN A 361 7.13 -17.61 23.54
C GLN A 361 8.07 -18.50 22.70
N LEU A 362 8.92 -17.91 21.85
CA LEU A 362 9.97 -18.66 21.14
C LEU A 362 11.16 -18.90 22.06
N ASP A 363 11.74 -20.10 21.97
CA ASP A 363 12.83 -20.50 22.85
C ASP A 363 14.16 -19.84 22.47
N VAL A 364 14.44 -19.75 21.16
CA VAL A 364 15.66 -19.13 20.62
C VAL A 364 15.78 -17.62 20.96
N THR A 365 14.65 -16.91 21.09
CA THR A 365 14.63 -15.48 21.43
C THR A 365 14.38 -15.20 22.91
N ARG A 366 14.22 -16.23 23.77
CA ARG A 366 13.84 -16.09 25.18
C ARG A 366 14.69 -15.07 25.95
N ASN A 367 16.01 -15.09 25.73
CA ASN A 367 16.98 -14.18 26.34
C ASN A 367 17.52 -13.10 25.38
N HIS A 368 16.92 -12.99 24.18
CA HIS A 368 17.34 -12.06 23.16
C HIS A 368 17.00 -10.60 23.55
N ASN A 369 18.00 -9.72 23.42
CA ASN A 369 17.95 -8.31 23.83
C ASN A 369 18.25 -7.33 22.68
N GLY A 370 18.68 -7.84 21.53
CA GLY A 370 18.91 -7.07 20.31
C GLY A 370 17.64 -6.50 19.68
N LEU A 371 17.80 -6.00 18.46
CA LEU A 371 16.70 -5.44 17.70
C LEU A 371 15.95 -6.53 16.93
N ILE A 372 14.63 -6.42 16.96
CA ILE A 372 13.73 -7.20 16.12
C ILE A 372 13.09 -6.22 15.12
N ILE A 373 13.22 -6.51 13.83
CA ILE A 373 12.67 -5.70 12.72
C ILE A 373 11.53 -6.42 12.02
N PHE A 374 10.46 -5.69 11.71
CA PHE A 374 9.24 -6.21 11.11
C PHE A 374 9.13 -5.81 9.63
N PHE A 375 8.99 -6.80 8.77
CA PHE A 375 8.72 -6.70 7.34
C PHE A 375 7.43 -7.44 6.95
N GLU A 376 6.96 -7.17 5.74
CA GLU A 376 5.87 -7.87 5.06
C GLU A 376 6.43 -8.55 3.79
N GLU A 377 5.71 -9.54 3.26
CA GLU A 377 6.10 -10.34 2.08
C GLU A 377 6.30 -9.55 0.77
N ASP A 378 6.04 -8.23 0.77
CA ASP A 378 6.22 -7.31 -0.36
C ASP A 378 7.10 -6.09 0.01
N HIS A 379 7.95 -6.24 1.02
CA HIS A 379 9.09 -5.36 1.22
C HIS A 379 10.32 -5.82 0.43
N TYR A 380 11.00 -4.87 -0.21
CA TYR A 380 12.31 -5.03 -0.82
C TYR A 380 13.33 -4.25 0.02
N VAL A 381 14.50 -4.82 0.30
CA VAL A 381 15.56 -4.15 1.10
C VAL A 381 16.76 -3.69 0.27
N ALA A 382 17.39 -2.60 0.68
CA ALA A 382 18.68 -2.15 0.14
C ALA A 382 19.84 -2.98 0.72
N PRO A 383 20.95 -3.19 -0.02
CA PRO A 383 22.09 -4.01 0.45
C PRO A 383 22.73 -3.58 1.78
N ASP A 384 22.59 -2.31 2.18
CA ASP A 384 23.17 -1.75 3.41
C ASP A 384 22.17 -1.62 4.57
N PHE A 385 20.98 -2.23 4.49
CA PHE A 385 19.94 -2.01 5.50
C PHE A 385 20.36 -2.42 6.92
N ILE A 386 21.08 -3.53 7.09
CA ILE A 386 21.59 -4.01 8.38
C ILE A 386 22.63 -3.04 8.94
N HIS A 387 23.60 -2.63 8.11
CA HIS A 387 24.62 -1.63 8.47
C HIS A 387 23.99 -0.30 8.92
N MET A 388 22.96 0.16 8.21
CA MET A 388 22.23 1.37 8.58
C MET A 388 21.43 1.20 9.88
N LEU A 389 20.76 0.05 10.10
CA LEU A 389 20.07 -0.25 11.36
C LEU A 389 21.04 -0.21 12.55
N GLN A 390 22.22 -0.80 12.40
CA GLN A 390 23.26 -0.78 13.43
C GLN A 390 23.79 0.63 13.71
N LEU A 391 23.95 1.47 12.68
CA LEU A 391 24.29 2.89 12.86
C LEU A 391 23.20 3.67 13.59
N MET A 392 21.93 3.42 13.24
CA MET A 392 20.78 4.02 13.92
C MET A 392 20.71 3.60 15.38
N ASP A 393 20.96 2.34 15.72
CA ASP A 393 20.92 1.88 17.11
C ASP A 393 22.06 2.47 17.96
N ARG A 394 23.29 2.50 17.43
CA ARG A 394 24.41 3.20 18.10
C ARG A 394 24.10 4.68 18.31
N ALA A 395 23.54 5.35 17.30
CA ALA A 395 23.14 6.75 17.40
C ALA A 395 21.97 6.98 18.37
N ARG A 396 21.00 6.05 18.44
CA ARG A 396 19.90 6.04 19.41
C ARG A 396 20.43 6.00 20.83
N GLN A 397 21.31 5.05 21.14
CA GLN A 397 21.87 4.87 22.49
C GLN A 397 22.57 6.13 23.01
N SER A 398 23.29 6.87 22.15
CA SER A 398 24.11 8.01 22.57
C SER A 398 23.47 9.40 22.35
N HIS A 399 22.55 9.56 21.40
CA HIS A 399 21.96 10.87 21.03
C HIS A 399 20.43 10.93 21.09
N CYS A 400 19.74 9.79 21.22
CA CYS A 400 18.28 9.76 21.39
C CYS A 400 17.82 8.57 22.26
N PRO A 401 18.14 8.56 23.57
CA PRO A 401 17.73 7.47 24.47
C PRO A 401 16.20 7.30 24.53
N ASN A 402 15.44 8.36 24.24
CA ASN A 402 13.98 8.34 24.18
C ASN A 402 13.41 7.86 22.82
N CYS A 403 14.23 7.70 21.78
CA CYS A 403 13.78 7.09 20.53
C CYS A 403 13.52 5.60 20.77
N ARG A 404 12.25 5.19 20.77
CA ARG A 404 11.82 3.81 21.05
C ARG A 404 11.70 2.97 19.78
N VAL A 405 11.63 3.62 18.63
CA VAL A 405 11.40 2.98 17.33
C VAL A 405 12.47 3.42 16.33
N LEU A 406 12.95 2.49 15.51
CA LEU A 406 13.73 2.77 14.31
C LEU A 406 12.86 2.44 13.07
N SER A 407 12.88 3.27 12.04
CA SER A 407 12.13 3.06 10.78
C SER A 407 13.07 3.17 9.58
N LEU A 408 13.22 2.08 8.83
CA LEU A 408 14.09 2.03 7.66
C LEU A 408 13.37 2.34 6.35
N GLY A 409 12.03 2.24 6.32
CA GLY A 409 11.20 2.64 5.20
C GLY A 409 10.52 3.99 5.42
N THR A 410 10.15 4.63 4.30
CA THR A 410 9.23 5.77 4.23
C THR A 410 8.64 5.88 2.82
N TYR A 411 7.41 6.38 2.68
CA TYR A 411 6.70 6.49 1.40
C TYR A 411 7.11 7.71 0.55
N LEU A 412 8.34 8.24 0.75
CA LEU A 412 8.84 9.40 -0.01
C LEU A 412 9.02 9.05 -1.49
N LYS A 413 8.30 9.78 -2.36
CA LYS A 413 8.29 9.54 -3.83
C LYS A 413 9.56 10.01 -4.54
N THR A 414 10.34 10.89 -3.92
CA THR A 414 11.61 11.43 -4.44
C THR A 414 12.67 11.37 -3.35
N VAL A 415 13.78 10.68 -3.64
CA VAL A 415 14.89 10.49 -2.70
C VAL A 415 16.19 10.79 -3.42
N ASP A 416 16.94 11.76 -2.90
CA ASP A 416 18.30 12.06 -3.31
C ASP A 416 19.27 11.27 -2.42
N PHE A 417 19.69 10.09 -2.90
CA PHE A 417 20.62 9.24 -2.15
C PHE A 417 21.98 9.91 -1.92
N ALA A 418 22.49 10.71 -2.85
CA ALA A 418 23.77 11.39 -2.69
C ALA A 418 23.73 12.37 -1.50
N ARG A 419 22.64 13.14 -1.38
CA ARG A 419 22.45 14.12 -0.32
C ARG A 419 21.99 13.52 1.01
N ASP A 420 21.12 12.50 0.97
CA ASP A 420 20.35 12.06 2.13
C ASP A 420 20.68 10.62 2.62
N THR A 421 21.57 9.86 1.96
CA THR A 421 21.97 8.48 2.34
C THR A 421 22.32 8.34 3.83
N LYS A 422 23.10 9.28 4.37
CA LYS A 422 23.66 9.24 5.72
C LYS A 422 22.82 9.99 6.75
N LYS A 423 21.58 10.38 6.43
CA LYS A 423 20.74 11.19 7.32
C LYS A 423 19.59 10.40 7.93
N ALA A 424 19.40 10.57 9.22
CA ALA A 424 18.18 10.15 9.91
C ALA A 424 17.51 11.34 10.59
N GLU A 425 16.19 11.27 10.66
CA GLU A 425 15.31 12.25 11.27
C GLU A 425 14.77 11.70 12.59
N ILE A 426 14.81 12.51 13.66
CA ILE A 426 14.14 12.20 14.92
C ILE A 426 12.80 12.93 14.92
N THR A 427 11.72 12.18 15.05
CA THR A 427 10.34 12.66 14.88
C THR A 427 9.35 11.77 15.65
N GLN A 428 8.08 12.16 15.72
CA GLN A 428 7.03 11.30 16.28
C GLN A 428 6.79 10.09 15.37
N TRP A 429 6.50 8.92 15.94
CA TRP A 429 6.08 7.77 15.15
C TRP A 429 4.67 7.99 14.59
N ILE A 430 4.50 7.77 13.28
CA ILE A 430 3.27 8.05 12.53
C ILE A 430 3.01 6.85 11.64
N SER A 431 1.88 6.17 11.82
CA SER A 431 1.62 4.88 11.16
C SER A 431 1.73 4.98 9.63
N SER A 432 1.07 5.98 9.04
CA SER A 432 1.04 6.23 7.59
C SER A 432 2.38 6.69 6.97
N LYS A 433 3.48 6.69 7.73
CA LYS A 433 4.82 7.08 7.26
C LYS A 433 5.93 6.11 7.71
N HIS A 434 5.82 5.57 8.92
CA HIS A 434 6.92 4.92 9.66
C HIS A 434 6.61 3.46 10.05
N ASN A 435 5.63 2.83 9.37
CA ASN A 435 5.26 1.41 9.55
C ASN A 435 6.20 0.44 8.81
N MET A 436 6.80 0.84 7.70
CA MET A 436 7.68 0.00 6.87
C MET A 436 9.07 -0.19 7.50
N GLY A 437 9.43 -1.43 7.82
CA GLY A 437 10.74 -1.73 8.40
C GLY A 437 10.91 -1.12 9.79
N ILE A 438 9.85 -1.23 10.60
CA ILE A 438 9.83 -0.82 12.00
C ILE A 438 10.66 -1.80 12.84
N ALA A 439 11.60 -1.30 13.63
CA ALA A 439 12.45 -2.09 14.53
C ALA A 439 12.45 -1.53 15.95
N PHE A 440 12.42 -2.44 16.92
CA PHE A 440 12.49 -2.13 18.35
C PHE A 440 12.98 -3.36 19.14
N ASN A 441 13.31 -3.17 20.41
CA ASN A 441 13.84 -4.22 21.29
C ASN A 441 12.78 -4.71 22.31
N ARG A 442 13.18 -5.70 23.11
CA ARG A 442 12.34 -6.31 24.16
C ARG A 442 11.75 -5.30 25.17
N SER A 443 12.51 -4.28 25.56
CA SER A 443 12.03 -3.26 26.52
C SER A 443 10.84 -2.48 25.97
N VAL A 444 10.88 -2.14 24.68
CA VAL A 444 9.78 -1.43 24.00
C VAL A 444 8.60 -2.38 23.76
N TRP A 445 8.85 -3.66 23.49
CA TRP A 445 7.78 -4.65 23.40
C TRP A 445 6.99 -4.78 24.71
N GLU A 446 7.65 -4.88 25.88
CA GLU A 446 6.95 -5.00 27.16
C GLU A 446 6.10 -3.76 27.48
N GLU A 447 6.55 -2.55 27.13
CA GLU A 447 5.75 -1.33 27.21
C GLU A 447 4.50 -1.41 26.31
N LEU A 448 4.65 -1.79 25.03
CA LEU A 448 3.53 -1.95 24.10
C LEU A 448 2.53 -3.02 24.55
N LYS A 449 3.05 -4.15 25.06
CA LYS A 449 2.28 -5.28 25.59
C LYS A 449 1.54 -4.92 26.88
N SER A 450 2.08 -4.05 27.74
CA SER A 450 1.31 -3.52 28.88
C SER A 450 0.03 -2.79 28.42
N CYS A 451 0.06 -2.22 27.21
CA CYS A 451 -1.06 -1.56 26.56
C CYS A 451 -1.96 -2.48 25.71
N SER A 452 -1.89 -3.80 25.92
CA SER A 452 -2.69 -4.80 25.20
C SER A 452 -4.18 -4.48 25.14
N ASN A 453 -4.77 -3.96 26.23
CA ASN A 453 -6.17 -3.57 26.25
C ASN A 453 -6.48 -2.47 25.22
N THR A 454 -5.70 -1.39 25.24
CA THR A 454 -5.83 -0.28 24.28
C THR A 454 -5.64 -0.74 22.84
N PHE A 455 -4.70 -1.65 22.56
CA PHE A 455 -4.51 -2.19 21.21
C PHE A 455 -5.69 -3.06 20.76
N CYS A 456 -6.11 -3.99 21.61
CA CYS A 456 -7.10 -5.01 21.29
C CYS A 456 -8.55 -4.52 21.31
N THR A 457 -8.88 -3.42 21.99
CA THR A 457 -10.26 -2.86 22.02
C THR A 457 -10.42 -1.55 21.25
N TYR A 458 -9.35 -0.99 20.67
CA TYR A 458 -9.49 0.18 19.79
C TYR A 458 -10.07 -0.24 18.44
N ASP A 459 -11.18 0.39 18.06
CA ASP A 459 -11.93 0.09 16.83
C ASP A 459 -11.24 0.63 15.57
N ASP A 460 -10.16 -0.06 15.21
CA ASP A 460 -9.42 0.08 13.98
C ASP A 460 -8.81 -1.28 13.64
N TYR A 461 -9.25 -1.91 12.55
CA TYR A 461 -8.72 -3.21 12.10
C TYR A 461 -7.26 -3.13 11.63
N ASN A 462 -6.68 -1.93 11.52
CA ASN A 462 -5.29 -1.74 11.11
C ASN A 462 -4.37 -1.74 12.34
N TRP A 463 -3.35 -2.60 12.33
CA TRP A 463 -2.42 -2.77 13.44
C TRP A 463 -1.61 -1.50 13.72
N ASP A 464 -1.21 -0.78 12.67
CA ASP A 464 -0.34 0.38 12.72
C ASP A 464 -1.07 1.61 13.28
N TRP A 465 -2.31 1.85 12.84
CA TRP A 465 -3.18 2.89 13.43
C TRP A 465 -3.52 2.59 14.89
N SER A 466 -3.74 1.32 15.24
CA SER A 466 -3.94 0.88 16.63
C SER A 466 -2.69 1.16 17.49
N LEU A 467 -1.50 0.89 16.95
CA LEU A 467 -0.21 1.21 17.58
C LEU A 467 -0.02 2.72 17.80
N MET A 468 -0.48 3.56 16.87
CA MET A 468 -0.42 5.02 17.00
C MET A 468 -1.32 5.51 18.13
N VAL A 469 -2.41 4.80 18.42
CA VAL A 469 -3.30 5.10 19.55
C VAL A 469 -2.75 4.58 20.87
N VAL A 470 -2.12 3.39 20.90
CA VAL A 470 -1.32 2.94 22.06
C VAL A 470 -0.28 4.00 22.43
N SER A 471 0.47 4.48 21.44
CA SER A 471 1.48 5.54 21.60
C SER A 471 0.92 6.84 22.19
N THR A 472 -0.30 7.24 21.86
CA THR A 472 -0.83 8.59 22.19
C THR A 472 -1.86 8.60 23.32
N LYS A 473 -2.33 7.43 23.77
CA LYS A 473 -3.35 7.29 24.83
C LYS A 473 -2.98 6.35 25.97
N CYS A 474 -1.95 5.52 25.84
CA CYS A 474 -1.64 4.48 26.83
C CYS A 474 -0.19 4.49 27.31
N LEU A 475 0.79 4.66 26.43
CA LEU A 475 2.18 4.82 26.85
C LEU A 475 2.38 6.12 27.64
N SER A 476 3.27 6.10 28.63
CA SER A 476 3.65 7.28 29.43
C SER A 476 4.43 8.33 28.63
N GLN A 477 5.03 7.93 27.50
CA GLN A 477 5.68 8.81 26.54
C GLN A 477 5.28 8.36 25.13
N GLU A 478 5.00 9.31 24.24
CA GLU A 478 4.68 9.00 22.85
C GLU A 478 5.89 8.38 22.13
N LEU A 479 5.65 7.37 21.28
CA LEU A 479 6.70 6.70 20.50
C LEU A 479 7.45 7.72 19.64
N THR A 480 8.68 8.00 20.03
CA THR A 480 9.63 8.77 19.21
C THR A 480 10.37 7.81 18.30
N ALA A 481 10.43 8.13 17.02
CA ALA A 481 11.06 7.34 15.98
C ALA A 481 12.30 8.03 15.43
N MET A 482 13.35 7.24 15.17
CA MET A 482 14.45 7.63 14.28
C MET A 482 14.18 7.02 12.90
N VAL A 483 14.10 7.86 11.87
CA VAL A 483 13.64 7.48 10.51
C VAL A 483 14.71 7.82 9.49
N LEU A 484 15.06 6.89 8.59
CA LEU A 484 16.01 7.21 7.51
C LEU A 484 15.38 8.16 6.48
N ARG A 485 16.11 9.22 6.11
CA ARG A 485 15.68 10.13 5.03
C ARG A 485 15.81 9.51 3.64
N ALA A 486 16.81 8.63 3.46
CA ALA A 486 16.94 7.78 2.29
C ALA A 486 16.56 6.33 2.71
N PRO A 487 15.37 5.84 2.33
CA PRO A 487 14.86 4.55 2.80
C PRO A 487 15.74 3.39 2.35
N ARG A 488 15.82 2.39 3.23
CA ARG A 488 16.46 1.09 3.03
C ARG A 488 15.43 -0.04 2.86
N VAL A 489 14.14 0.26 3.05
CA VAL A 489 13.01 -0.66 2.89
C VAL A 489 12.00 0.01 1.96
N PHE A 490 11.56 -0.72 0.93
CA PHE A 490 10.65 -0.25 -0.10
C PHE A 490 9.47 -1.20 -0.25
N HIS A 491 8.25 -0.68 -0.30
CA HIS A 491 7.06 -1.46 -0.63
C HIS A 491 6.96 -1.69 -2.14
N ILE A 492 7.05 -2.96 -2.57
CA ILE A 492 6.88 -3.38 -3.97
C ILE A 492 5.47 -3.94 -4.26
N GLY A 493 4.59 -3.99 -3.26
CA GLY A 493 3.19 -4.37 -3.41
C GLY A 493 2.43 -3.43 -4.35
N GLU A 494 1.81 -4.00 -5.37
CA GLU A 494 0.88 -3.31 -6.28
C GLU A 494 -0.52 -3.95 -6.26
N CYS A 495 -0.68 -5.07 -5.53
CA CYS A 495 -1.92 -5.80 -5.24
C CYS A 495 -2.00 -6.17 -3.74
N GLY A 496 -3.20 -6.45 -3.22
CA GLY A 496 -3.41 -6.86 -1.82
C GLY A 496 -4.73 -6.33 -1.25
N VAL A 497 -4.87 -6.35 0.09
CA VAL A 497 -6.10 -5.96 0.82
C VAL A 497 -6.66 -4.58 0.39
N HIS A 498 -5.79 -3.64 0.01
CA HIS A 498 -6.16 -2.28 -0.41
C HIS A 498 -6.03 -2.01 -1.92
N HIS A 499 -5.72 -3.02 -2.74
CA HIS A 499 -5.39 -2.84 -4.16
C HIS A 499 -6.12 -3.85 -5.07
N LYS A 500 -6.91 -3.35 -6.02
CA LYS A 500 -7.69 -4.14 -7.00
C LYS A 500 -6.90 -4.66 -8.21
N ASN A 501 -5.57 -4.47 -8.24
CA ASN A 501 -4.75 -4.81 -9.41
C ASN A 501 -4.32 -6.29 -9.39
N SER A 502 -3.91 -6.81 -10.55
CA SER A 502 -3.33 -8.16 -10.65
C SER A 502 -1.93 -8.23 -10.04
N CYS A 503 -1.66 -9.26 -9.23
CA CYS A 503 -0.37 -9.53 -8.57
C CYS A 503 0.76 -10.00 -9.53
N LYS A 504 0.72 -9.57 -10.80
CA LYS A 504 1.67 -9.96 -11.86
C LYS A 504 2.58 -8.80 -12.30
N SER A 505 2.31 -7.58 -11.85
CA SER A 505 3.10 -6.41 -12.22
C SER A 505 4.47 -6.39 -11.53
N THR A 506 5.51 -6.10 -12.31
CA THR A 506 6.89 -5.90 -11.85
C THR A 506 7.29 -4.41 -11.86
N ALA A 507 6.34 -3.49 -12.04
CA ALA A 507 6.61 -2.07 -12.21
C ALA A 507 7.21 -1.43 -10.94
N ALA A 508 6.74 -1.79 -9.74
CA ALA A 508 7.34 -1.34 -8.49
C ALA A 508 8.79 -1.83 -8.31
N LEU A 509 9.05 -3.12 -8.59
CA LEU A 509 10.40 -3.69 -8.53
C LEU A 509 11.37 -2.95 -9.46
N ARG A 510 10.97 -2.73 -10.72
CA ARG A 510 11.75 -1.95 -11.70
C ARG A 510 12.03 -0.52 -11.23
N ARG A 511 11.08 0.12 -10.53
CA ARG A 511 11.26 1.46 -9.92
C ARG A 511 12.30 1.44 -8.79
N VAL A 512 12.23 0.46 -7.89
CA VAL A 512 13.20 0.31 -6.78
C VAL A 512 14.61 0.02 -7.31
N GLN A 513 14.74 -0.85 -8.31
CA GLN A 513 16.04 -1.14 -8.94
C GLN A 513 16.64 0.08 -9.66
N LYS A 514 15.83 0.84 -10.42
CA LYS A 514 16.26 2.09 -11.06
C LYS A 514 16.70 3.16 -10.04
N LEU A 515 16.07 3.19 -8.86
CA LEU A 515 16.44 4.09 -7.75
C LEU A 515 17.75 3.66 -7.07
N LEU A 516 17.93 2.36 -6.82
CA LEU A 516 19.11 1.82 -6.13
C LEU A 516 20.36 1.72 -7.00
N ALA A 517 20.23 1.57 -8.33
CA ALA A 517 21.35 1.45 -9.25
C ALA A 517 22.37 2.62 -9.16
N PRO A 518 21.97 3.91 -9.26
CA PRO A 518 22.90 5.04 -9.03
C PRO A 518 23.24 5.25 -7.55
N ALA A 519 22.44 4.72 -6.63
CA ALA A 519 22.69 4.84 -5.19
C ALA A 519 23.84 3.95 -4.69
N LYS A 520 24.27 2.93 -5.44
CA LYS A 520 25.28 1.94 -5.00
C LYS A 520 26.56 2.57 -4.39
N GLY A 521 27.11 3.61 -5.00
CA GLY A 521 28.31 4.31 -4.51
C GLY A 521 28.09 5.17 -3.25
N HIS A 522 26.84 5.31 -2.80
CA HIS A 522 26.42 6.10 -1.64
C HIS A 522 25.89 5.21 -0.48
N LEU A 523 25.81 3.90 -0.67
CA LEU A 523 25.48 2.94 0.39
C LEU A 523 26.66 2.75 1.35
N PHE A 524 26.41 2.14 2.51
CA PHE A 524 27.41 1.88 3.55
C PHE A 524 28.16 3.14 4.08
N PRO A 525 27.46 4.26 4.38
CA PRO A 525 28.13 5.43 4.97
C PRO A 525 28.72 5.08 6.34
N LYS A 526 29.92 5.57 6.66
CA LYS A 526 30.61 5.22 7.93
C LYS A 526 29.95 5.77 9.19
N GLN A 527 29.14 6.83 9.07
CA GLN A 527 28.53 7.57 10.18
C GLN A 527 27.14 8.08 9.78
N LEU A 528 26.29 8.29 10.77
CA LEU A 528 24.93 8.82 10.63
C LEU A 528 24.88 10.28 11.10
N THR A 529 24.22 11.15 10.34
CA THR A 529 23.91 12.53 10.72
C THR A 529 22.45 12.62 11.15
N LEU A 530 22.20 13.09 12.38
CA LEU A 530 20.85 13.25 12.92
C LEU A 530 20.32 14.66 12.66
N THR A 531 19.04 14.75 12.29
CA THR A 531 18.29 16.01 12.26
C THR A 531 17.03 15.88 13.12
N HIS A 532 16.83 16.80 14.07
CA HIS A 532 15.61 16.84 14.86
C HIS A 532 14.54 17.62 14.11
N THR A 533 13.42 16.99 13.79
CA THR A 533 12.25 17.69 13.26
C THR A 533 11.27 17.93 14.40
N VAL A 534 11.10 19.21 14.76
CA VAL A 534 9.97 19.61 15.60
C VAL A 534 8.69 19.41 14.78
N SER A 535 7.99 18.30 15.05
CA SER A 535 6.71 18.04 14.40
C SER A 535 5.72 19.14 14.79
N LYS A 536 5.26 19.92 13.81
CA LYS A 536 4.08 20.78 13.97
C LYS A 536 2.94 19.87 14.48
N LYS A 537 2.27 20.26 15.57
CA LYS A 537 1.22 19.47 16.25
C LYS A 537 0.43 18.65 15.25
N LEU A 538 0.56 17.32 15.29
CA LEU A 538 -0.22 16.47 14.40
C LEU A 538 -1.71 16.73 14.62
N VAL A 539 -2.47 16.79 13.52
CA VAL A 539 -3.93 16.70 13.58
C VAL A 539 -4.24 15.33 14.15
N LYS A 540 -4.60 15.27 15.44
CA LYS A 540 -4.95 14.02 16.12
C LYS A 540 -6.10 13.37 15.35
N LYS A 541 -5.87 12.20 14.73
CA LYS A 541 -6.95 11.36 14.22
C LYS A 541 -7.77 10.90 15.42
N THR A 542 -8.96 11.48 15.59
CA THR A 542 -9.79 11.29 16.80
C THR A 542 -10.59 9.99 16.80
N LYS A 543 -10.83 9.39 15.62
CA LYS A 543 -11.62 8.17 15.40
C LYS A 543 -10.79 7.12 14.63
N GLY A 544 -11.04 5.83 14.90
CA GLY A 544 -10.43 4.72 14.17
C GLY A 544 -11.07 4.51 12.80
N ASN A 545 -10.50 3.61 12.00
CA ASN A 545 -11.06 3.21 10.71
C ASN A 545 -12.26 2.23 10.81
N GLY A 546 -12.65 1.79 12.01
CA GLY A 546 -13.71 0.80 12.21
C GLY A 546 -13.23 -0.64 12.01
N GLY A 547 -14.18 -1.54 11.74
CA GLY A 547 -13.97 -2.97 11.46
C GLY A 547 -13.39 -3.81 12.61
N TRP A 548 -13.34 -3.28 13.83
CA TRP A 548 -12.75 -3.93 15.01
C TRP A 548 -13.56 -3.64 16.30
N ALA A 549 -14.88 -3.75 16.23
CA ALA A 549 -15.77 -3.62 17.39
C ALA A 549 -16.34 -4.96 17.91
N ASP A 550 -16.14 -6.05 17.18
CA ASP A 550 -16.62 -7.37 17.58
C ASP A 550 -15.85 -7.87 18.81
N VAL A 551 -16.58 -8.08 19.91
CA VAL A 551 -16.01 -8.50 21.20
C VAL A 551 -15.29 -9.85 21.14
N ARG A 552 -15.55 -10.68 20.12
CA ARG A 552 -14.83 -11.92 19.88
C ARG A 552 -13.40 -11.65 19.41
N ASP A 553 -13.21 -10.66 18.51
CA ASP A 553 -11.87 -10.24 18.09
C ASP A 553 -11.10 -9.60 19.25
N HIS A 554 -11.75 -8.75 20.06
CA HIS A 554 -11.13 -8.19 21.27
C HIS A 554 -10.65 -9.29 22.21
N SER A 555 -11.53 -10.27 22.46
CA SER A 555 -11.25 -11.41 23.35
C SER A 555 -10.10 -12.27 22.83
N LEU A 556 -10.09 -12.61 21.54
CA LEU A 556 -9.02 -13.41 20.93
C LEU A 556 -7.67 -12.67 20.99
N CYS A 557 -7.65 -11.39 20.62
CA CYS A 557 -6.46 -10.53 20.67
C CYS A 557 -5.88 -10.45 22.10
N LEU A 558 -6.73 -10.30 23.11
CA LEU A 558 -6.32 -10.28 24.53
C LEU A 558 -5.86 -11.66 25.02
N GLN A 559 -6.47 -12.75 24.57
CA GLN A 559 -6.07 -14.10 24.94
C GLN A 559 -4.67 -14.46 24.43
N MET A 560 -4.25 -13.97 23.26
CA MET A 560 -2.89 -14.17 22.75
C MET A 560 -1.80 -13.66 23.72
N MET A 561 -2.09 -12.60 24.48
CA MET A 561 -1.13 -11.96 25.40
C MET A 561 -1.05 -12.64 26.76
N LYS A 562 -1.97 -13.55 27.07
CA LYS A 562 -1.90 -14.37 28.27
C LYS A 562 -0.82 -15.42 28.07
N ARG A 563 0.23 -15.40 28.91
CA ARG A 563 1.16 -16.54 29.01
C ARG A 563 0.34 -17.80 29.31
N LYS A 564 0.39 -18.79 28.42
CA LYS A 564 0.12 -20.18 28.82
C LYS A 564 1.15 -20.51 29.90
N ARG A 565 0.69 -20.83 31.11
CA ARG A 565 1.54 -21.31 32.20
C ARG A 565 1.99 -22.73 31.90
#